data_AF-A0A387BVX6-F1
#
_entry.id   AF-A0A387BVX6-F1
#
_cell.length_a   1.000
_cell.length_b   1.000
_cell.length_c   1.000
_cell.angle_alpha   90.00
_cell.angle_beta   90.00
_cell.angle_gamma   90.00
#
_symmetry.space_group_name_H-M   'P 1'
#
loop_
_entity.id
_entity.type
_entity.pdbx_description
1 polymer ?
#
loop_
_entity_poly.entity_id
_entity_poly.type
_entity_poly.pdbx_seq_one_letter_code
_entity_poly.pdbx_strand_id
1 'polypeptide(L)'
;MLAVAVAAAVTIALAGCFAAPSHAKTTAHSPTVHVTATPSATPTPSLTPTEAPNPAMSHLATPEPASTPVPAPTLTPVPAGTVVAQGDVASPKGSIHYHYRVVANGDNTYSAQYSGFTSTVPVPVSATLIDIPPKVGDGLTWHGVGDHQLGGPTSSATSTTASLGSVGQPKYLTTLVTYSSVASPDGVPIELGPNKVLAVNTLHWSIPVRQSNVHPVDGGARTYAAGAVTAKTASGAPKSYKVADGDVTSVVAARFGISVEDLIWLNKNLEVFGAQQYLYEDTTLNLDPDSL
;
A
#
# COMPACT_ATOMS: atom_id res chain seq x y z
N MET A 1 -45.18 -22.60 -21.88
CA MET A 1 -45.77 -23.89 -22.33
C MET A 1 -44.61 -24.84 -22.57
N LEU A 2 -44.71 -26.09 -22.10
CA LEU A 2 -43.69 -27.16 -22.15
C LEU A 2 -42.37 -26.93 -21.38
N ALA A 3 -41.97 -27.97 -20.67
CA ALA A 3 -40.71 -28.11 -19.94
C ALA A 3 -40.04 -29.43 -20.38
N VAL A 4 -38.72 -29.53 -20.24
CA VAL A 4 -38.02 -30.82 -20.11
C VAL A 4 -36.93 -30.66 -19.06
N ALA A 5 -36.90 -31.56 -18.09
CA ALA A 5 -35.83 -31.70 -17.12
C ALA A 5 -35.04 -32.99 -17.41
N VAL A 6 -33.75 -33.00 -17.09
CA VAL A 6 -32.98 -34.24 -16.91
C VAL A 6 -32.15 -34.10 -15.63
N ALA A 7 -32.30 -35.09 -14.74
CA ALA A 7 -31.54 -35.20 -13.51
C ALA A 7 -30.57 -36.39 -13.60
N ALA A 8 -29.45 -36.32 -12.87
CA ALA A 8 -28.63 -37.47 -12.52
C ALA A 8 -28.03 -37.24 -11.13
N ALA A 9 -28.14 -38.24 -10.24
CA ALA A 9 -27.71 -38.16 -8.85
C ALA A 9 -27.18 -39.52 -8.36
N VAL A 10 -26.00 -39.51 -7.70
CA VAL A 10 -25.36 -40.60 -6.93
C VAL A 10 -24.42 -39.89 -5.94
N THR A 11 -24.62 -39.74 -4.61
CA THR A 11 -24.78 -40.68 -3.46
C THR A 11 -23.57 -41.60 -3.20
N ILE A 12 -23.07 -41.90 -1.98
CA ILE A 12 -23.26 -41.51 -0.56
C ILE A 12 -22.02 -42.06 0.22
N ALA A 13 -21.80 -41.67 1.50
CA ALA A 13 -21.09 -42.40 2.61
C ALA A 13 -19.79 -41.77 3.17
N LEU A 14 -19.44 -41.81 4.47
CA LEU A 14 -20.20 -41.91 5.75
C LEU A 14 -19.24 -41.79 6.97
N ALA A 15 -19.70 -41.18 8.07
CA ALA A 15 -19.23 -41.33 9.48
C ALA A 15 -17.74 -40.96 9.84
N GLY A 16 -17.42 -40.60 11.10
CA GLY A 16 -18.23 -40.63 12.33
C GLY A 16 -17.67 -39.78 13.48
N CYS A 17 -18.35 -39.85 14.65
CA CYS A 17 -18.14 -39.00 15.83
C CYS A 17 -17.50 -39.74 17.02
N PHE A 18 -17.60 -39.13 18.22
CA PHE A 18 -17.26 -39.61 19.58
C PHE A 18 -15.80 -39.43 20.03
N ALA A 19 -15.48 -39.32 21.33
CA ALA A 19 -16.14 -38.71 22.50
C ALA A 19 -15.14 -38.77 23.68
N ALA A 20 -15.22 -37.85 24.64
CA ALA A 20 -14.41 -37.91 25.87
C ALA A 20 -15.02 -38.85 26.93
N PRO A 21 -14.20 -39.39 27.85
CA PRO A 21 -14.67 -39.73 29.19
C PRO A 21 -13.86 -39.02 30.30
N SER A 22 -14.58 -38.57 31.33
CA SER A 22 -14.03 -38.03 32.59
C SER A 22 -13.80 -39.15 33.60
N HIS A 23 -12.88 -38.98 34.57
CA HIS A 23 -12.85 -39.52 35.96
C HIS A 23 -11.54 -39.03 36.63
N ALA A 24 -11.32 -38.87 37.94
CA ALA A 24 -12.08 -38.37 39.10
C ALA A 24 -11.34 -38.86 40.39
N LYS A 25 -11.02 -37.96 41.34
CA LYS A 25 -10.55 -38.23 42.74
C LYS A 25 -9.12 -38.85 42.88
N THR A 26 -8.38 -38.78 44.00
CA THR A 26 -8.71 -38.50 45.43
C THR A 26 -7.47 -38.01 46.25
N THR A 27 -7.69 -37.25 47.35
CA THR A 27 -6.93 -37.13 48.65
C THR A 27 -5.44 -37.55 48.75
N ALA A 28 -4.48 -36.74 49.21
CA ALA A 28 -4.27 -36.04 50.52
C ALA A 28 -3.45 -36.84 51.58
N HIS A 29 -2.43 -36.18 52.16
CA HIS A 29 -1.99 -36.15 53.59
C HIS A 29 -0.46 -35.99 53.79
N SER A 30 -0.07 -35.01 54.63
CA SER A 30 1.25 -34.91 55.26
C SER A 30 1.34 -35.78 56.52
N PRO A 31 2.56 -36.06 57.01
CA PRO A 31 2.80 -36.02 58.45
C PRO A 31 4.04 -35.19 58.84
N THR A 32 3.92 -34.52 59.98
CA THR A 32 4.99 -33.77 60.68
C THR A 32 5.72 -34.68 61.66
N VAL A 33 7.03 -34.45 61.89
CA VAL A 33 7.74 -35.01 63.08
C VAL A 33 8.62 -33.93 63.73
N HIS A 34 8.48 -33.78 65.05
CA HIS A 34 9.29 -32.93 65.94
C HIS A 34 10.40 -33.74 66.63
N VAL A 35 11.58 -33.13 66.86
CA VAL A 35 12.62 -33.64 67.81
C VAL A 35 13.33 -32.45 68.52
N THR A 36 13.99 -32.72 69.66
CA THR A 36 14.56 -31.75 70.65
C THR A 36 16.00 -32.25 71.04
N ALA A 37 16.94 -31.51 71.64
CA ALA A 37 16.87 -30.40 72.59
C ALA A 37 18.14 -29.48 72.65
N THR A 38 18.08 -28.50 73.56
CA THR A 38 19.13 -27.62 74.14
C THR A 38 20.31 -28.39 74.80
N PRO A 39 21.51 -27.80 75.13
CA PRO A 39 21.66 -26.52 75.86
C PRO A 39 22.87 -25.56 75.58
N SER A 40 22.61 -24.27 75.85
CA SER A 40 23.43 -23.20 76.48
C SER A 40 24.97 -23.16 76.50
N ALA A 41 25.53 -21.99 76.10
CA ALA A 41 26.75 -21.40 76.67
C ALA A 41 26.65 -19.85 76.64
N THR A 42 27.27 -19.17 77.62
CA THR A 42 27.17 -17.69 77.86
C THR A 42 28.59 -17.05 77.89
N PRO A 43 28.74 -15.71 78.01
CA PRO A 43 28.90 -14.75 76.92
C PRO A 43 30.35 -14.22 76.74
N THR A 44 30.59 -13.44 75.67
CA THR A 44 31.79 -12.59 75.49
C THR A 44 31.33 -11.23 74.93
N PRO A 45 31.90 -10.07 75.35
CA PRO A 45 31.19 -8.78 75.26
C PRO A 45 31.55 -7.90 74.04
N SER A 46 30.72 -6.87 73.84
CA SER A 46 30.95 -5.66 73.01
C SER A 46 30.89 -5.90 71.48
N LEU A 47 30.15 -5.13 70.69
CA LEU A 47 30.18 -3.66 70.57
C LEU A 47 28.79 -3.07 70.26
N THR A 48 28.65 -1.75 70.45
CA THR A 48 27.46 -0.94 70.11
C THR A 48 27.02 -1.17 68.66
N PRO A 49 25.71 -1.33 68.38
CA PRO A 49 25.21 -1.36 67.00
C PRO A 49 25.41 0.03 66.36
N THR A 50 26.32 0.12 65.40
CA THR A 50 26.24 1.18 64.39
C THR A 50 24.97 0.94 63.59
N GLU A 51 24.08 1.93 63.57
CA GLU A 51 22.85 1.88 62.77
C GLU A 51 23.21 1.59 61.31
N ALA A 52 22.70 0.47 60.78
CA ALA A 52 22.91 0.15 59.38
C ALA A 52 22.19 1.21 58.52
N PRO A 53 22.85 1.80 57.51
CA PRO A 53 22.24 2.84 56.70
C PRO A 53 20.97 2.29 56.04
N ASN A 54 19.84 2.96 56.31
CA ASN A 54 18.53 2.58 55.81
C ASN A 54 18.56 2.45 54.27
N PRO A 55 18.25 1.27 53.69
CA PRO A 55 18.25 1.08 52.24
C PRO A 55 17.14 1.87 51.52
N ALA A 56 16.26 2.56 52.25
CA ALA A 56 15.26 3.47 51.71
C ALA A 56 15.77 4.91 51.46
N MET A 57 17.08 5.19 51.51
CA MET A 57 17.60 6.43 50.94
C MET A 57 17.51 6.37 49.41
N SER A 58 16.49 7.05 48.89
CA SER A 58 16.13 7.15 47.48
C SER A 58 17.34 7.25 46.55
N HIS A 59 17.62 6.15 45.84
CA HIS A 59 18.14 6.30 44.48
C HIS A 59 17.08 7.09 43.71
N LEU A 60 17.39 8.35 43.38
CA LEU A 60 16.67 9.09 42.36
C LEU A 60 16.54 8.18 41.15
N ALA A 61 15.30 7.95 40.69
CA ALA A 61 15.08 7.17 39.49
C ALA A 61 15.95 7.75 38.38
N THR A 62 16.81 6.93 37.78
CA THR A 62 17.52 7.32 36.56
C THR A 62 16.45 7.80 35.59
N PRO A 63 16.51 9.06 35.11
CA PRO A 63 15.50 9.55 34.19
C PRO A 63 15.45 8.57 33.01
N GLU A 64 14.23 8.18 32.63
CA GLU A 64 14.01 7.33 31.46
C GLU A 64 14.81 7.90 30.29
N PRO A 65 15.64 7.10 29.60
CA PRO A 65 16.47 7.61 28.52
C PRO A 65 15.58 8.35 27.53
N ALA A 66 15.77 9.67 27.43
CA ALA A 66 14.96 10.50 26.55
C ALA A 66 15.13 9.95 25.13
N SER A 67 14.08 9.27 24.64
CA SER A 67 14.08 8.67 23.32
C SER A 67 14.39 9.77 22.32
N THR A 68 15.52 9.65 21.62
CA THR A 68 15.90 10.60 20.58
C THR A 68 14.78 10.64 19.56
N PRO A 69 14.14 11.80 19.31
CA PRO A 69 12.98 11.85 18.42
C PRO A 69 13.33 11.26 17.06
N VAL A 70 12.57 10.23 16.64
CA VAL A 70 12.69 9.69 15.29
C VAL A 70 12.28 10.81 14.32
N PRO A 71 13.12 11.16 13.32
CA PRO A 71 12.77 12.19 12.35
C PRO A 71 11.54 11.72 11.56
N ALA A 72 10.58 12.61 11.33
CA ALA A 72 9.39 12.27 10.54
C ALA A 72 9.78 11.76 9.13
N PRO A 73 9.00 10.84 8.54
CA PRO A 73 9.26 10.35 7.20
C PRO A 73 9.08 11.47 6.16
N THR A 74 9.98 11.50 5.19
CA THR A 74 10.06 12.51 4.13
C THR A 74 10.31 11.88 2.78
N LEU A 75 9.85 12.54 1.72
CA LEU A 75 10.14 12.19 0.33
C LEU A 75 10.34 13.47 -0.46
N THR A 76 11.55 13.69 -0.97
CA THR A 76 11.90 14.83 -1.81
C THR A 76 11.08 14.77 -3.10
N PRO A 77 10.18 15.74 -3.37
CA PRO A 77 9.38 15.72 -4.59
C PRO A 77 10.23 15.88 -5.85
N VAL A 78 9.70 15.43 -6.99
CA VAL A 78 10.26 15.78 -8.29
C VAL A 78 10.13 17.31 -8.49
N PRO A 79 11.20 18.03 -8.88
CA PRO A 79 11.15 19.49 -9.02
C PRO A 79 10.04 19.97 -9.96
N ALA A 80 9.37 21.07 -9.59
CA ALA A 80 8.34 21.70 -10.39
C ALA A 80 8.84 22.03 -11.81
N GLY A 81 8.04 21.75 -12.83
CA GLY A 81 8.41 21.97 -14.24
C GLY A 81 9.20 20.82 -14.88
N THR A 82 9.57 19.77 -14.13
CA THR A 82 10.21 18.58 -14.70
C THR A 82 9.23 17.84 -15.62
N VAL A 83 9.53 17.74 -16.92
CA VAL A 83 8.78 16.90 -17.86
C VAL A 83 9.15 15.45 -17.60
N VAL A 84 8.17 14.63 -17.21
CA VAL A 84 8.36 13.24 -16.82
C VAL A 84 7.76 12.22 -17.80
N ALA A 85 6.93 12.66 -18.74
CA ALA A 85 6.53 11.91 -19.94
C ALA A 85 6.16 12.91 -21.03
N GLN A 86 6.36 12.57 -22.29
CA GLN A 86 5.90 13.41 -23.42
C GLN A 86 5.83 12.59 -24.71
N GLY A 87 5.06 13.06 -25.67
CA GLY A 87 5.00 12.49 -27.00
C GLY A 87 3.96 13.16 -27.89
N ASP A 88 3.98 12.79 -29.16
CA ASP A 88 3.02 13.25 -30.15
C ASP A 88 1.93 12.19 -30.36
N VAL A 89 0.69 12.66 -30.45
CA VAL A 89 -0.50 11.85 -30.71
C VAL A 89 -1.02 12.18 -32.09
N ALA A 90 -1.25 11.14 -32.88
CA ALA A 90 -2.01 11.18 -34.12
C ALA A 90 -3.00 10.01 -34.12
N SER A 91 -4.28 10.29 -34.28
CA SER A 91 -5.29 9.22 -34.49
C SER A 91 -4.97 8.41 -35.76
N PRO A 92 -5.32 7.12 -35.86
CA PRO A 92 -5.03 6.32 -37.07
C PRO A 92 -5.66 6.85 -38.37
N LYS A 93 -6.72 7.67 -38.27
CA LYS A 93 -7.37 8.33 -39.41
C LYS A 93 -6.80 9.73 -39.70
N GLY A 94 -5.77 10.17 -38.98
CA GLY A 94 -5.18 11.51 -39.11
C GLY A 94 -6.13 12.66 -38.78
N SER A 95 -7.24 12.39 -38.10
CA SER A 95 -8.31 13.37 -37.84
C SER A 95 -8.11 14.14 -36.53
N ILE A 96 -7.25 13.66 -35.64
CA ILE A 96 -6.86 14.29 -34.37
C ILE A 96 -5.33 14.28 -34.26
N HIS A 97 -4.75 15.42 -33.90
CA HIS A 97 -3.31 15.57 -33.59
C HIS A 97 -3.11 16.47 -32.36
N TYR A 98 -2.14 16.13 -31.51
CA TYR A 98 -1.64 17.00 -30.43
C TYR A 98 -0.29 16.52 -29.88
N HIS A 99 0.44 17.39 -29.20
CA HIS A 99 1.58 17.04 -28.35
C HIS A 99 1.13 16.98 -26.88
N TYR A 100 1.55 15.97 -26.13
CA TYR A 100 1.31 15.89 -24.69
C TYR A 100 2.62 15.97 -23.91
N ARG A 101 2.56 16.54 -22.70
CA ARG A 101 3.60 16.50 -21.68
C ARG A 101 2.97 16.25 -20.32
N VAL A 102 3.51 15.31 -19.55
CA VAL A 102 3.22 15.21 -18.12
C VAL A 102 4.35 15.90 -17.36
N VAL A 103 3.99 16.83 -16.49
CA VAL A 103 4.91 17.72 -15.78
C VAL A 103 4.70 17.59 -14.28
N ALA A 104 5.78 17.47 -13.51
CA ALA A 104 5.73 17.48 -12.05
C ALA A 104 5.42 18.89 -11.52
N ASN A 105 4.56 18.98 -10.50
CA ASN A 105 4.14 20.25 -9.91
C ASN A 105 5.02 20.70 -8.72
N GLY A 106 5.92 19.85 -8.23
CA GLY A 106 6.82 20.14 -7.09
C GLY A 106 6.35 19.62 -5.72
N ASP A 107 5.19 18.97 -5.66
CA ASP A 107 4.48 18.56 -4.44
C ASP A 107 4.04 17.07 -4.50
N ASN A 108 4.69 16.27 -5.34
CA ASN A 108 4.31 14.90 -5.74
C ASN A 108 2.98 14.79 -6.52
N THR A 109 2.37 15.89 -6.94
CA THR A 109 1.32 15.89 -7.97
C THR A 109 1.89 16.18 -9.36
N TYR A 110 1.11 15.84 -10.38
CA TYR A 110 1.49 15.97 -11.79
C TYR A 110 0.35 16.58 -12.60
N SER A 111 0.70 17.26 -13.68
CA SER A 111 -0.26 17.84 -14.63
C SER A 111 0.01 17.32 -16.05
N ALA A 112 -1.02 16.88 -16.76
CA ALA A 112 -0.95 16.62 -18.20
C ALA A 112 -1.27 17.90 -18.97
N GLN A 113 -0.31 18.36 -19.75
CA GLN A 113 -0.41 19.51 -20.65
C GLN A 113 -0.59 19.00 -22.07
N TYR A 114 -1.63 19.47 -22.75
CA TYR A 114 -1.94 19.16 -24.14
C TYR A 114 -1.78 20.43 -24.97
N SER A 115 -1.01 20.37 -26.04
CA SER A 115 -0.72 21.53 -26.89
C SER A 115 -0.77 21.17 -28.37
N GLY A 116 -1.09 22.16 -29.20
CA GLY A 116 -1.23 21.94 -30.63
C GLY A 116 -2.45 21.09 -31.00
N PHE A 117 -3.46 20.99 -30.12
CA PHE A 117 -4.64 20.16 -30.36
C PHE A 117 -5.42 20.64 -31.57
N THR A 118 -5.62 19.71 -32.51
CA THR A 118 -6.47 19.88 -33.68
C THR A 118 -7.36 18.65 -33.85
N SER A 119 -8.60 18.87 -34.27
CA SER A 119 -9.56 17.83 -34.60
C SER A 119 -10.42 18.23 -35.79
N THR A 120 -10.63 17.30 -36.72
CA THR A 120 -11.64 17.37 -37.79
C THR A 120 -12.86 16.49 -37.51
N VAL A 121 -12.88 15.79 -36.37
CA VAL A 121 -13.95 14.87 -35.98
C VAL A 121 -15.14 15.68 -35.41
N PRO A 122 -16.39 15.46 -35.87
CA PRO A 122 -17.56 16.28 -35.50
C PRO A 122 -18.13 15.99 -34.10
N VAL A 123 -17.28 15.65 -33.13
CA VAL A 123 -17.64 15.33 -31.74
C VAL A 123 -16.63 15.95 -30.77
N PRO A 124 -16.99 16.19 -29.50
CA PRO A 124 -16.00 16.48 -28.46
C PRO A 124 -15.07 15.27 -28.26
N VAL A 125 -13.80 15.58 -28.03
CA VAL A 125 -12.70 14.64 -27.83
C VAL A 125 -12.07 14.90 -26.47
N SER A 126 -11.86 13.82 -25.73
CA SER A 126 -11.18 13.82 -24.43
C SER A 126 -9.95 12.93 -24.46
N ALA A 127 -9.10 13.08 -23.45
CA ALA A 127 -7.99 12.18 -23.17
C ALA A 127 -7.99 11.73 -21.71
N THR A 128 -7.53 10.50 -21.47
CA THR A 128 -7.40 9.90 -20.14
C THR A 128 -6.21 8.95 -20.10
N LEU A 129 -5.63 8.72 -18.92
CA LEU A 129 -4.49 7.83 -18.71
C LEU A 129 -4.94 6.55 -17.98
N ILE A 130 -4.60 5.39 -18.53
CA ILE A 130 -4.91 4.07 -17.95
C ILE A 130 -3.71 3.10 -18.00
N ASP A 131 -3.80 2.02 -17.24
CA ASP A 131 -2.78 0.98 -17.05
C ASP A 131 -2.88 -0.16 -18.07
N ILE A 132 -4.10 -0.53 -18.50
CA ILE A 132 -4.36 -1.56 -19.51
C ILE A 132 -4.75 -0.91 -20.85
N PRO A 133 -3.98 -1.11 -21.94
CA PRO A 133 -4.27 -0.50 -23.24
C PRO A 133 -5.55 -1.08 -23.87
N PRO A 134 -6.50 -0.23 -24.33
CA PRO A 134 -7.63 -0.66 -25.14
C PRO A 134 -7.22 -0.68 -26.62
N LYS A 135 -8.15 -1.02 -27.52
CA LYS A 135 -7.95 -0.90 -28.97
C LYS A 135 -8.80 0.23 -29.55
N VAL A 136 -8.32 0.83 -30.64
CA VAL A 136 -9.10 1.82 -31.39
C VAL A 136 -10.37 1.17 -31.93
N GLY A 137 -11.52 1.83 -31.72
CA GLY A 137 -12.85 1.30 -32.00
C GLY A 137 -13.54 0.63 -30.80
N ASP A 138 -12.82 0.29 -29.72
CA ASP A 138 -13.42 -0.21 -28.48
C ASP A 138 -14.31 0.86 -27.82
N GLY A 139 -15.25 0.43 -26.98
CA GLY A 139 -15.94 1.31 -26.04
C GLY A 139 -15.18 1.36 -24.72
N LEU A 140 -14.78 2.56 -24.29
CA LEU A 140 -14.13 2.78 -23.01
C LEU A 140 -15.16 2.58 -21.88
N THR A 141 -14.91 1.59 -21.02
CA THR A 141 -15.80 1.20 -19.91
C THR A 141 -15.49 1.93 -18.60
N TRP A 142 -14.32 2.54 -18.49
CA TRP A 142 -13.86 3.28 -17.32
C TRP A 142 -12.92 4.42 -17.72
N HIS A 143 -13.08 5.58 -17.09
CA HIS A 143 -12.24 6.75 -17.32
C HIS A 143 -11.16 6.79 -16.25
N GLY A 144 -9.91 6.94 -16.66
CA GLY A 144 -8.77 6.90 -15.77
C GLY A 144 -8.30 8.24 -15.26
N VAL A 145 -7.00 8.28 -14.95
CA VAL A 145 -6.34 9.44 -14.34
C VAL A 145 -6.25 10.58 -15.34
N GLY A 146 -6.53 11.80 -14.87
CA GLY A 146 -6.44 13.01 -15.70
C GLY A 146 -7.46 13.07 -16.84
N ASP A 147 -8.62 12.41 -16.68
CA ASP A 147 -9.72 12.47 -17.65
C ASP A 147 -10.14 13.92 -17.92
N HIS A 148 -10.02 14.34 -19.18
CA HIS A 148 -10.14 15.75 -19.53
C HIS A 148 -10.53 15.98 -20.99
N GLN A 149 -11.44 16.93 -21.23
CA GLN A 149 -11.87 17.29 -22.58
C GLN A 149 -10.85 18.23 -23.24
N LEU A 150 -10.34 17.82 -24.41
CA LEU A 150 -9.36 18.58 -25.19
C LEU A 150 -10.03 19.66 -26.05
N GLY A 151 -11.21 19.35 -26.60
CA GLY A 151 -11.97 20.23 -27.48
C GLY A 151 -12.93 19.47 -28.38
N GLY A 152 -13.47 20.15 -29.39
CA GLY A 152 -14.21 19.53 -30.51
C GLY A 152 -13.51 19.83 -31.84
N PRO A 153 -14.24 19.96 -32.96
CA PRO A 153 -13.69 20.48 -34.22
C PRO A 153 -12.94 21.80 -34.04
N THR A 154 -11.77 21.92 -34.67
CA THR A 154 -10.89 23.09 -34.54
C THR A 154 -10.63 23.78 -35.88
N SER A 155 -10.74 25.11 -35.93
CA SER A 155 -10.22 25.93 -37.05
C SER A 155 -8.79 26.42 -36.83
N SER A 156 -8.29 26.38 -35.60
CA SER A 156 -6.93 26.68 -35.18
C SER A 156 -6.53 25.81 -33.99
N ALA A 157 -5.23 25.61 -33.78
CA ALA A 157 -4.75 24.72 -32.74
C ALA A 157 -5.01 25.29 -31.32
N THR A 158 -5.44 24.42 -30.39
CA THR A 158 -5.70 24.79 -28.99
C THR A 158 -4.72 24.12 -28.03
N SER A 159 -4.72 24.57 -26.77
CA SER A 159 -3.95 23.97 -25.68
C SER A 159 -4.80 23.94 -24.41
N THR A 160 -4.61 22.93 -23.57
CA THR A 160 -5.32 22.77 -22.30
C THR A 160 -4.49 21.94 -21.30
N THR A 161 -4.82 22.01 -20.01
CA THR A 161 -4.10 21.31 -18.94
C THR A 161 -5.08 20.59 -18.03
N ALA A 162 -4.77 19.34 -17.68
CA ALA A 162 -5.47 18.51 -16.72
C ALA A 162 -4.60 18.24 -15.49
N SER A 163 -5.16 18.27 -14.29
CA SER A 163 -4.50 17.75 -13.10
C SER A 163 -4.61 16.23 -13.08
N LEU A 164 -3.53 15.51 -12.76
CA LEU A 164 -3.60 14.08 -12.49
C LEU A 164 -4.02 13.78 -11.04
N GLY A 165 -4.12 14.80 -10.18
CA GLY A 165 -4.45 14.66 -8.76
C GLY A 165 -3.35 13.97 -7.94
N SER A 166 -3.73 13.47 -6.76
CA SER A 166 -2.82 12.82 -5.81
C SER A 166 -2.64 11.32 -6.13
N VAL A 167 -2.06 11.03 -7.29
CA VAL A 167 -1.86 9.65 -7.80
C VAL A 167 -0.52 9.00 -7.42
N GLY A 168 0.25 9.66 -6.55
CA GLY A 168 1.58 9.21 -6.16
C GLY A 168 2.53 9.09 -7.35
N GLN A 169 3.22 7.97 -7.50
CA GLN A 169 4.07 7.72 -8.68
C GLN A 169 3.25 7.19 -9.89
N PRO A 170 3.01 7.97 -10.96
CA PRO A 170 2.12 7.56 -12.06
C PRO A 170 2.71 6.49 -13.02
N LYS A 171 3.83 5.84 -12.70
CA LYS A 171 4.52 4.86 -13.57
C LYS A 171 3.66 3.63 -13.93
N TYR A 172 2.60 3.36 -13.18
CA TYR A 172 1.65 2.27 -13.47
C TYR A 172 0.72 2.60 -14.66
N LEU A 173 0.54 3.87 -15.01
CA LEU A 173 -0.25 4.30 -16.17
C LEU A 173 0.57 4.08 -17.44
N THR A 174 0.23 3.09 -18.25
CA THR A 174 1.01 2.70 -19.43
C THR A 174 0.54 3.38 -20.71
N THR A 175 -0.68 3.90 -20.72
CA THR A 175 -1.41 4.26 -21.93
C THR A 175 -2.13 5.59 -21.79
N LEU A 176 -1.93 6.48 -22.77
CA LEU A 176 -2.77 7.65 -23.03
C LEU A 176 -3.82 7.26 -24.07
N VAL A 177 -5.10 7.42 -23.72
CA VAL A 177 -6.25 7.09 -24.58
C VAL A 177 -6.94 8.38 -25.00
N THR A 178 -7.07 8.58 -26.31
CA THR A 178 -7.93 9.64 -26.88
C THR A 178 -9.28 9.03 -27.22
N TYR A 179 -10.38 9.61 -26.77
CA TYR A 179 -11.72 9.05 -26.96
C TYR A 179 -12.79 10.11 -27.28
N SER A 180 -13.91 9.67 -27.86
CA SER A 180 -15.09 10.51 -28.11
C SER A 180 -15.87 10.72 -26.81
N SER A 181 -15.95 11.97 -26.34
CA SER A 181 -16.68 12.37 -25.14
C SER A 181 -18.08 12.89 -25.45
N VAL A 182 -18.66 12.49 -26.59
CA VAL A 182 -20.04 12.84 -26.93
C VAL A 182 -21.03 12.18 -25.96
N ALA A 183 -22.01 12.95 -25.46
CA ALA A 183 -22.91 12.49 -24.41
C ALA A 183 -24.02 11.54 -24.89
N SER A 184 -24.37 11.56 -26.18
CA SER A 184 -25.38 10.69 -26.79
C SER A 184 -24.91 10.15 -28.15
N PRO A 185 -25.29 8.93 -28.56
CA PRO A 185 -25.08 8.44 -29.92
C PRO A 185 -26.03 9.07 -30.96
N ASP A 186 -27.03 9.85 -30.55
CA ASP A 186 -28.05 10.40 -31.47
C ASP A 186 -27.44 11.29 -32.56
N GLY A 187 -27.60 10.88 -33.83
CA GLY A 187 -27.02 11.58 -34.98
C GLY A 187 -25.51 11.41 -35.16
N VAL A 188 -24.86 10.60 -34.32
CA VAL A 188 -23.41 10.35 -34.36
C VAL A 188 -23.13 8.99 -35.02
N PRO A 189 -22.15 8.89 -35.96
CA PRO A 189 -21.72 7.59 -36.48
C PRO A 189 -21.23 6.67 -35.35
N ILE A 190 -21.53 5.37 -35.42
CA ILE A 190 -21.21 4.41 -34.35
C ILE A 190 -19.71 4.36 -33.96
N GLU A 191 -18.82 4.63 -34.93
CA GLU A 191 -17.36 4.76 -34.75
C GLU A 191 -16.93 5.96 -33.89
N LEU A 192 -17.82 6.93 -33.69
CA LEU A 192 -17.63 8.18 -32.96
C LEU A 192 -18.60 8.32 -31.78
N GLY A 193 -19.39 7.28 -31.47
CA GLY A 193 -20.35 7.30 -30.38
C GLY A 193 -19.70 7.49 -29.00
N PRO A 194 -20.51 7.63 -27.93
CA PRO A 194 -20.00 7.85 -26.58
C PRO A 194 -18.92 6.86 -26.19
N ASN A 195 -17.85 7.37 -25.59
CA ASN A 195 -16.71 6.62 -25.07
C ASN A 195 -15.94 5.80 -26.12
N LYS A 196 -16.11 6.05 -27.43
CA LYS A 196 -15.33 5.35 -28.46
C LYS A 196 -13.86 5.75 -28.44
N VAL A 197 -12.98 4.75 -28.40
CA VAL A 197 -11.52 4.94 -28.46
C VAL A 197 -11.10 5.36 -29.87
N LEU A 198 -10.50 6.54 -30.00
CA LEU A 198 -10.10 7.17 -31.26
C LEU A 198 -8.59 7.10 -31.51
N ALA A 199 -7.78 7.09 -30.45
CA ALA A 199 -6.33 6.86 -30.50
C ALA A 199 -5.83 6.22 -29.19
N VAL A 200 -4.71 5.51 -29.28
CA VAL A 200 -4.05 4.82 -28.15
C VAL A 200 -2.55 5.02 -28.30
N ASN A 201 -1.92 5.62 -27.29
CA ASN A 201 -0.51 5.97 -27.30
C ASN A 201 0.18 5.47 -26.03
N THR A 202 1.32 4.79 -26.20
CA THR A 202 2.14 4.34 -25.06
C THR A 202 2.74 5.54 -24.32
N LEU A 203 2.61 5.54 -22.99
CA LEU A 203 3.28 6.47 -22.09
C LEU A 203 4.69 5.95 -21.75
N HIS A 204 5.70 6.80 -21.96
CA HIS A 204 7.07 6.51 -21.58
C HIS A 204 7.50 7.45 -20.45
N TRP A 205 7.55 6.92 -19.23
CA TRP A 205 7.89 7.67 -18.03
C TRP A 205 9.40 7.74 -17.80
N SER A 206 9.88 8.95 -17.53
CA SER A 206 11.25 9.29 -17.12
C SER A 206 11.22 10.09 -15.81
N ILE A 207 10.49 9.60 -14.80
CA ILE A 207 10.47 10.22 -13.46
C ILE A 207 11.83 10.00 -12.76
N PRO A 208 12.54 11.06 -12.34
CA PRO A 208 13.74 10.94 -11.52
C PRO A 208 13.47 10.19 -10.22
N VAL A 209 14.46 9.43 -9.74
CA VAL A 209 14.37 8.73 -8.44
C VAL A 209 14.31 9.75 -7.31
N ARG A 210 13.22 9.73 -6.53
CA ARG A 210 13.07 10.59 -5.35
C ARG A 210 13.90 10.08 -4.18
N GLN A 211 14.35 11.00 -3.34
CA GLN A 211 15.13 10.67 -2.13
C GLN A 211 14.19 10.67 -0.91
N SER A 212 14.41 9.74 0.02
CA SER A 212 13.69 9.64 1.29
C SER A 212 14.67 9.38 2.41
N ASN A 213 14.30 9.67 3.66
CA ASN A 213 15.01 9.20 4.86
C ASN A 213 14.54 7.82 5.33
N VAL A 214 13.49 7.25 4.71
CA VAL A 214 12.98 5.91 5.00
C VAL A 214 13.69 4.91 4.11
N HIS A 215 14.37 3.93 4.69
CA HIS A 215 15.18 2.94 3.96
C HIS A 215 14.90 1.50 4.44
N PRO A 216 13.81 0.87 3.98
CA PRO A 216 13.48 -0.50 4.35
C PRO A 216 14.57 -1.50 3.91
N VAL A 217 15.01 -2.37 4.82
CA VAL A 217 16.02 -3.42 4.57
C VAL A 217 15.51 -4.74 5.15
N ASP A 218 15.28 -5.75 4.32
CA ASP A 218 14.75 -7.05 4.79
C ASP A 218 15.77 -7.78 5.67
N GLY A 219 15.54 -7.75 7.00
CA GLY A 219 16.31 -8.52 7.98
C GLY A 219 15.97 -10.02 8.01
N GLY A 220 15.10 -10.50 7.11
CA GLY A 220 14.65 -11.88 7.03
C GLY A 220 13.42 -12.19 7.89
N ALA A 221 12.74 -13.27 7.52
CA ALA A 221 11.52 -13.73 8.20
C ALA A 221 11.78 -14.08 9.68
N ARG A 222 10.82 -13.75 10.53
CA ARG A 222 10.85 -13.98 11.98
C ARG A 222 9.44 -14.26 12.50
N THR A 223 9.31 -14.77 13.72
CA THR A 223 8.01 -14.94 14.39
C THR A 223 7.22 -13.63 14.37
N TYR A 224 5.96 -13.66 13.95
CA TYR A 224 5.07 -12.49 13.75
C TYR A 224 5.51 -11.49 12.66
N ALA A 225 6.45 -11.87 11.77
CA ALA A 225 6.75 -11.21 10.50
C ALA A 225 7.25 -12.25 9.48
N ALA A 226 6.42 -13.25 9.21
CA ALA A 226 6.69 -14.46 8.45
C ALA A 226 6.33 -14.35 6.96
N GLY A 227 5.60 -13.30 6.55
CA GLY A 227 5.23 -12.99 5.17
C GLY A 227 6.40 -12.84 4.19
N ALA A 228 6.07 -12.69 2.91
CA ALA A 228 7.02 -12.75 1.81
C ALA A 228 7.30 -11.37 1.20
N VAL A 229 8.58 -11.03 0.99
CA VAL A 229 8.93 -9.90 0.11
C VAL A 229 8.64 -10.34 -1.35
N THR A 230 7.65 -9.72 -1.97
CA THR A 230 7.13 -10.11 -3.29
C THR A 230 7.77 -9.36 -4.45
N ALA A 231 8.38 -8.20 -4.20
CA ALA A 231 9.15 -7.45 -5.19
C ALA A 231 10.35 -6.74 -4.55
N LYS A 232 11.35 -6.41 -5.37
CA LYS A 232 12.51 -5.61 -5.01
C LYS A 232 12.73 -4.48 -6.03
N THR A 233 13.37 -3.40 -5.60
CA THR A 233 13.85 -2.34 -6.49
C THR A 233 15.03 -2.83 -7.34
N ALA A 234 15.44 -2.06 -8.35
CA ALA A 234 16.64 -2.36 -9.14
C ALA A 234 17.95 -2.37 -8.32
N SER A 235 17.97 -1.68 -7.17
CA SER A 235 19.08 -1.72 -6.20
C SER A 235 18.99 -2.86 -5.18
N GLY A 236 17.94 -3.70 -5.25
CA GLY A 236 17.75 -4.86 -4.38
C GLY A 236 17.04 -4.58 -3.05
N ALA A 237 16.62 -3.34 -2.77
CA ALA A 237 15.79 -3.01 -1.61
C ALA A 237 14.41 -3.68 -1.72
N PRO A 238 13.78 -4.10 -0.61
CA PRO A 238 12.41 -4.63 -0.63
C PRO A 238 11.44 -3.55 -1.12
N LYS A 239 10.56 -3.91 -2.06
CA LYS A 239 9.56 -3.00 -2.64
C LYS A 239 8.14 -3.30 -2.16
N SER A 240 7.81 -4.57 -1.99
CA SER A 240 6.49 -4.99 -1.50
C SER A 240 6.59 -6.21 -0.62
N TYR A 241 5.67 -6.30 0.34
CA TYR A 241 5.58 -7.41 1.30
C TYR A 241 4.15 -7.94 1.35
N LYS A 242 3.96 -9.23 1.13
CA LYS A 242 2.67 -9.91 1.31
C LYS A 242 2.61 -10.45 2.75
N VAL A 243 1.64 -9.94 3.51
CA VAL A 243 1.37 -10.31 4.90
C VAL A 243 0.97 -11.78 5.01
N ALA A 244 1.54 -12.49 5.99
CA ALA A 244 1.10 -13.84 6.37
C ALA A 244 0.16 -13.79 7.59
N ASP A 245 -0.62 -14.85 7.81
CA ASP A 245 -1.39 -15.00 9.05
C ASP A 245 -0.51 -14.83 10.31
N GLY A 246 -1.06 -14.14 11.31
CA GLY A 246 -0.38 -13.82 12.57
C GLY A 246 0.71 -12.75 12.50
N ASP A 247 0.95 -12.11 11.35
CA ASP A 247 1.89 -10.98 11.25
C ASP A 247 1.42 -9.76 12.07
N VAL A 248 2.35 -9.13 12.78
CA VAL A 248 2.09 -7.99 13.68
C VAL A 248 2.81 -6.74 13.17
N THR A 249 2.08 -5.62 13.09
CA THR A 249 2.56 -4.36 12.48
C THR A 249 3.94 -3.92 12.99
N SER A 250 4.16 -3.91 14.30
CA SER A 250 5.44 -3.51 14.91
C SER A 250 6.58 -4.49 14.64
N VAL A 251 6.29 -5.78 14.54
CA VAL A 251 7.29 -6.82 14.24
C VAL A 251 7.63 -6.84 12.76
N VAL A 252 6.67 -6.52 11.88
CA VAL A 252 6.88 -6.30 10.44
C VAL A 252 7.63 -4.99 10.18
N ALA A 253 7.41 -3.91 10.93
CA ALA A 253 8.25 -2.70 10.85
C ALA A 253 9.70 -3.00 11.27
N ALA A 254 9.89 -3.67 12.41
CA ALA A 254 11.19 -4.14 12.88
C ALA A 254 11.83 -5.19 11.94
N ARG A 255 11.01 -5.96 11.21
CA ARG A 255 11.24 -6.53 9.87
C ARG A 255 12.32 -5.84 9.07
N PHE A 256 11.94 -4.62 8.69
CA PHE A 256 12.57 -3.84 7.66
C PHE A 256 13.47 -2.71 8.20
N GLY A 257 13.71 -2.68 9.50
CA GLY A 257 14.55 -1.66 10.15
C GLY A 257 13.93 -0.25 10.16
N ILE A 258 12.60 -0.15 10.07
CA ILE A 258 11.84 1.10 10.06
C ILE A 258 10.91 1.22 11.28
N SER A 259 10.41 2.42 11.55
CA SER A 259 9.40 2.65 12.58
C SER A 259 8.00 2.20 12.13
N VAL A 260 7.05 2.12 13.05
CA VAL A 260 5.63 1.85 12.72
C VAL A 260 5.05 3.06 11.96
N GLU A 261 5.47 4.26 12.33
CA GLU A 261 5.13 5.53 11.70
C GLU A 261 5.57 5.56 10.22
N ASP A 262 6.78 5.07 9.91
CA ASP A 262 7.27 4.92 8.54
C ASP A 262 6.43 3.91 7.74
N LEU A 263 6.08 2.78 8.34
CA LEU A 263 5.27 1.74 7.69
C LEU A 263 3.85 2.24 7.39
N ILE A 264 3.24 3.01 8.31
CA ILE A 264 1.95 3.68 8.11
C ILE A 264 2.07 4.80 7.06
N TRP A 265 3.16 5.57 7.05
CA TRP A 265 3.40 6.60 6.03
C TRP A 265 3.51 6.01 4.61
N LEU A 266 4.19 4.86 4.48
CA LEU A 266 4.26 4.07 3.24
C LEU A 266 2.91 3.49 2.83
N ASN A 267 1.97 3.33 3.76
CA ASN A 267 0.69 2.63 3.61
C ASN A 267 -0.45 3.40 4.31
N LYS A 268 -0.84 4.57 3.78
CA LYS A 268 -1.77 5.51 4.46
C LYS A 268 -3.14 4.92 4.86
N ASN A 269 -3.54 3.80 4.26
CA ASN A 269 -4.77 3.06 4.56
C ASN A 269 -4.46 1.69 5.21
N LEU A 270 -3.40 1.58 6.01
CA LEU A 270 -3.01 0.33 6.67
C LEU A 270 -4.06 -0.10 7.68
N GLU A 271 -4.86 -1.10 7.32
CA GLU A 271 -5.86 -1.66 8.22
C GLU A 271 -5.22 -2.70 9.17
N VAL A 272 -5.61 -2.65 10.44
CA VAL A 272 -5.13 -3.56 11.49
C VAL A 272 -6.29 -4.07 12.33
N PHE A 273 -6.14 -5.23 12.97
CA PHE A 273 -7.15 -5.82 13.84
C PHE A 273 -6.59 -6.31 15.19
N GLY A 274 -7.49 -6.42 16.17
CA GLY A 274 -7.14 -6.82 17.54
C GLY A 274 -6.34 -5.76 18.32
N ALA A 275 -6.15 -5.99 19.63
CA ALA A 275 -5.39 -5.09 20.49
C ALA A 275 -3.88 -5.08 20.15
N GLN A 276 -3.41 -6.14 19.50
CA GLN A 276 -2.02 -6.36 19.10
C GLN A 276 -1.67 -5.74 17.72
N GLN A 277 -2.64 -5.12 17.03
CA GLN A 277 -2.44 -4.55 15.68
C GLN A 277 -1.93 -5.58 14.67
N TYR A 278 -2.62 -6.73 14.61
CA TYR A 278 -2.40 -7.73 13.56
C TYR A 278 -2.72 -7.14 12.19
N LEU A 279 -1.92 -7.52 11.20
CA LEU A 279 -2.14 -7.16 9.81
C LEU A 279 -3.04 -8.21 9.15
N TYR A 280 -3.96 -7.79 8.28
CA TYR A 280 -4.78 -8.73 7.52
C TYR A 280 -3.92 -9.56 6.56
N GLU A 281 -4.04 -10.89 6.63
CA GLU A 281 -3.40 -11.84 5.73
C GLU A 281 -3.63 -11.44 4.26
N ASP A 282 -2.66 -11.77 3.40
CA ASP A 282 -2.65 -11.50 1.96
C ASP A 282 -2.60 -10.02 1.53
N THR A 283 -2.76 -9.08 2.47
CA THR A 283 -2.51 -7.65 2.23
C THR A 283 -1.09 -7.45 1.69
N THR A 284 -0.97 -6.65 0.63
CA THR A 284 0.33 -6.26 0.08
C THR A 284 0.71 -4.89 0.58
N LEU A 285 1.74 -4.82 1.42
CA LEU A 285 2.32 -3.57 1.92
C LEU A 285 3.32 -3.02 0.92
N ASN A 286 3.28 -1.71 0.72
CA ASN A 286 4.34 -0.96 0.07
C ASN A 286 5.55 -0.80 1.03
N LEU A 287 6.74 -1.00 0.50
CA LEU A 287 8.04 -0.75 1.15
C LEU A 287 8.95 0.16 0.31
N ASP A 288 8.44 0.76 -0.76
CA ASP A 288 9.20 1.63 -1.68
C ASP A 288 8.71 3.09 -1.53
N PRO A 289 9.49 3.96 -0.85
CA PRO A 289 9.18 5.39 -0.77
C PRO A 289 9.07 6.08 -2.13
N ASP A 290 9.78 5.59 -3.17
CA ASP A 290 9.69 6.19 -4.52
C ASP A 290 8.39 5.82 -5.24
N SER A 291 7.53 4.97 -4.69
CA SER A 291 6.19 4.69 -5.26
C SER A 291 5.07 5.63 -4.78
N LEU A 292 5.31 6.46 -3.75
CA LEU A 292 4.32 7.31 -3.07
C LEU A 292 3.85 8.56 -3.84
#